data_AF-A0A377ZIS7-F1
#
_entry.id   AF-A0A377ZIS7-F1
#
_cell.length_a   1.000
_cell.length_b   1.000
_cell.length_c   1.000
_cell.angle_alpha   90.00
_cell.angle_beta   90.00
_cell.angle_gamma   90.00
#
_symmetry.space_group_name_H-M   'P 1'
#
loop_
_entity.id
_entity.type
_entity.pdbx_description
1 polymer ?
#
loop_
_entity_poly.entity_id
_entity_poly.type
_entity_poly.pdbx_seq_one_letter_code
_entity_poly.pdbx_strand_id
1 'polypeptide(L)'
;MVNNVGGMFGIFFTDAETVTCYQDVVKCDVERFKRFFHLMLEEGVYLAPSAFEAGFMSVAHSEEDIDNTIDAARRVFASCKVLECLVAQGFSRRRRIAPYSGLPNRTAL
;
A
#
# COMPACT_ATOMS: atom_id res chain seq x y z
N MET A 1 8.46 3.13 -8.90
CA MET A 1 9.21 4.41 -8.83
C MET A 1 8.69 5.22 -7.63
N VAL A 2 9.54 6.02 -6.96
CA VAL A 2 9.13 6.92 -5.86
C VAL A 2 9.65 8.33 -6.14
N ASN A 3 8.79 9.33 -6.02
CA ASN A 3 9.19 10.75 -6.01
C ASN A 3 9.06 11.29 -4.59
N ASN A 4 9.94 12.22 -4.19
CA ASN A 4 9.80 12.94 -2.93
C ASN A 4 10.28 14.39 -3.06
N VAL A 5 9.70 15.28 -2.26
CA VAL A 5 10.13 16.66 -2.07
C VAL A 5 9.90 17.03 -0.60
N GLY A 6 10.98 17.12 0.17
CA GLY A 6 10.87 17.33 1.62
C GLY A 6 10.12 16.18 2.30
N GLY A 7 9.11 16.50 3.11
CA GLY A 7 8.25 15.50 3.77
C GLY A 7 7.17 14.90 2.87
N MET A 8 7.06 15.32 1.62
CA MET A 8 6.09 14.79 0.65
C MET A 8 6.70 13.65 -0.15
N PHE A 9 5.96 12.57 -0.34
CA PHE A 9 6.38 11.46 -1.20
C PHE A 9 5.22 10.87 -1.98
N GLY A 10 5.49 10.28 -3.14
CA GLY A 10 4.52 9.63 -4.00
C GLY A 10 5.05 8.31 -4.55
N ILE A 11 4.19 7.29 -4.60
CA ILE A 11 4.54 5.94 -5.05
C ILE A 11 3.83 5.68 -6.38
N PHE A 12 4.62 5.46 -7.44
CA PHE A 12 4.11 5.25 -8.80
C PHE A 12 4.51 3.85 -9.28
N PHE A 13 3.51 3.06 -9.66
CA PHE A 13 3.70 1.74 -10.26
C PHE A 13 3.81 1.89 -11.78
N THR A 14 5.03 2.00 -12.27
CA THR A 14 5.34 2.18 -13.69
C THR A 14 6.76 1.70 -13.97
N ASP A 15 7.01 1.30 -15.22
CA ASP A 15 8.35 0.97 -15.75
C ASP A 15 9.07 2.22 -16.30
N ALA A 16 8.38 3.37 -16.35
CA ALA A 16 9.00 4.63 -16.75
C ALA A 16 10.06 5.07 -15.73
N GLU A 17 11.17 5.62 -16.23
CA GLU A 17 12.25 6.14 -15.39
C GLU A 17 11.86 7.41 -14.62
N THR A 18 10.95 8.21 -15.19
CA THR A 18 10.52 9.49 -14.59
C THR A 18 9.01 9.70 -14.72
N VAL A 19 8.40 10.23 -13.67
CA VAL A 19 7.01 10.73 -13.65
C VAL A 19 7.06 12.20 -13.27
N THR A 20 6.75 13.09 -14.21
CA THR A 20 6.91 14.55 -14.03
C THR A 20 5.66 15.35 -14.36
N CYS A 21 4.71 14.75 -15.08
CA CYS A 21 3.46 15.39 -15.43
C CYS A 21 2.26 14.48 -15.16
N TYR A 22 1.07 15.08 -15.16
CA TYR A 22 -0.19 14.35 -14.97
C TYR A 22 -0.35 13.19 -15.96
N GLN A 23 0.04 13.39 -17.23
CA GLN A 23 -0.04 12.38 -18.27
C GLN A 23 0.82 11.15 -17.96
N ASP A 24 1.91 11.30 -17.20
CA ASP A 24 2.73 10.17 -16.77
C ASP A 24 2.04 9.37 -15.65
N VAL A 25 1.40 10.07 -14.71
CA VAL A 25 0.63 9.43 -13.62
C VAL A 25 -0.55 8.63 -14.18
N VAL A 26 -1.23 9.16 -15.20
CA VAL A 26 -2.35 8.46 -15.88
C VAL A 26 -1.90 7.16 -16.55
N LYS A 27 -0.63 7.04 -16.95
CA LYS A 27 -0.07 5.81 -17.54
C LYS A 27 0.36 4.79 -16.48
N CYS A 28 0.37 5.15 -15.21
CA CYS A 28 0.78 4.24 -14.14
C CYS A 28 -0.29 3.15 -13.90
N ASP A 29 0.16 2.01 -13.39
CA ASP A 29 -0.70 0.89 -13.04
C ASP A 29 -1.46 1.17 -11.74
N VAL A 30 -2.65 1.75 -11.89
CA VAL A 30 -3.53 2.11 -10.77
C VAL A 30 -4.07 0.87 -10.05
N GLU A 31 -4.24 -0.26 -10.72
CA GLU A 31 -4.74 -1.49 -10.10
C GLU A 31 -3.68 -2.11 -9.18
N ARG A 32 -2.40 -2.09 -9.60
CA ARG A 32 -1.27 -2.44 -8.71
C ARG A 32 -1.18 -1.51 -7.52
N PHE A 33 -1.35 -0.20 -7.73
CA PHE A 33 -1.37 0.76 -6.62
C PHE A 33 -2.49 0.45 -5.63
N LYS A 34 -3.74 0.30 -6.10
CA LYS A 34 -4.89 -0.03 -5.25
C LYS A 34 -4.61 -1.29 -4.44
N ARG A 35 -4.08 -2.34 -5.08
CA ARG A 35 -3.79 -3.59 -4.40
C ARG A 35 -2.68 -3.46 -3.35
N PHE A 36 -1.61 -2.73 -3.67
CA PHE A 36 -0.56 -2.39 -2.72
C PHE A 36 -1.12 -1.61 -1.52
N PHE A 37 -1.95 -0.60 -1.77
CA PHE A 37 -2.59 0.21 -0.73
C PHE A 37 -3.41 -0.65 0.23
N HIS A 38 -4.28 -1.54 -0.27
CA HIS A 38 -5.10 -2.39 0.59
C HIS A 38 -4.26 -3.39 1.40
N LEU A 39 -3.17 -3.91 0.82
CA LEU A 39 -2.27 -4.81 1.54
C LEU A 39 -1.46 -4.07 2.61
N MET A 40 -1.03 -2.83 2.36
CA MET A 40 -0.41 -1.99 3.39
C MET A 40 -1.40 -1.69 4.52
N LEU A 41 -2.67 -1.46 4.18
CA LEU A 41 -3.73 -1.27 5.17
C LEU A 41 -3.97 -2.53 6.02
N GLU A 42 -3.91 -3.73 5.41
CA GLU A 42 -3.95 -5.02 6.13
C GLU A 42 -2.77 -5.19 7.10
N GLU A 43 -1.60 -4.63 6.77
CA GLU A 43 -0.42 -4.57 7.65
C GLU A 43 -0.46 -3.43 8.68
N GLY A 44 -1.55 -2.64 8.71
CA GLY A 44 -1.75 -1.55 9.67
C GLY A 44 -1.17 -0.20 9.25
N VAL A 45 -0.70 -0.04 8.01
CA VAL A 45 -0.13 1.22 7.50
C VAL A 45 -1.13 1.91 6.59
N TYR A 46 -1.58 3.10 7.00
CA TYR A 46 -2.48 3.93 6.20
C TYR A 46 -1.70 4.92 5.33
N LEU A 47 -1.69 4.67 4.02
CA LEU A 47 -1.09 5.56 3.02
C LEU A 47 -2.16 6.47 2.38
N ALA A 48 -1.74 7.40 1.52
CA ALA A 48 -2.68 8.17 0.72
C ALA A 48 -3.50 7.22 -0.18
N PRO A 49 -4.85 7.30 -0.19
CA PRO A 49 -5.73 6.35 -0.88
C PRO A 49 -5.74 6.49 -2.41
N SER A 50 -4.92 7.36 -3.00
CA SER A 50 -4.90 7.64 -4.43
C SER A 50 -3.50 7.66 -5.00
N ALA A 51 -3.33 7.08 -6.20
CA ALA A 51 -2.08 7.14 -6.97
C ALA A 51 -1.74 8.55 -7.46
N PHE A 52 -2.68 9.49 -7.35
CA PHE A 52 -2.51 10.90 -7.69
C PHE A 52 -2.22 11.78 -6.47
N GLU A 53 -2.26 11.21 -5.27
CA GLU A 53 -2.00 11.92 -4.01
C GLU A 53 -0.57 11.69 -3.53
N ALA A 54 -0.02 12.70 -2.87
CA ALA A 54 1.22 12.57 -2.13
C ALA A 54 0.92 12.14 -0.69
N GLY A 55 1.71 11.20 -0.17
CA GLY A 55 1.84 10.97 1.26
C GLY A 55 2.65 12.08 1.92
N PHE A 56 2.36 12.34 3.20
CA PHE A 56 3.03 13.35 4.01
C PHE A 56 3.61 12.71 5.25
N MET A 57 4.86 13.04 5.56
CA MET A 57 5.47 12.72 6.84
C MET A 57 5.17 13.82 7.87
N SER A 58 4.74 13.41 9.05
CA SER A 58 4.61 14.27 10.23
C SER A 58 5.81 14.10 11.16
N VAL A 59 6.17 15.16 11.89
CA VAL A 59 7.18 15.13 12.98
C VAL A 59 6.79 14.20 14.13
N ALA A 60 5.51 13.78 14.19
CA ALA A 60 5.04 12.81 15.17
C ALA A 60 5.55 11.38 14.91
N HIS A 61 6.04 11.08 13.69
CA HIS A 61 6.58 9.75 13.40
C HIS A 61 7.95 9.58 14.05
N SER A 62 8.11 8.44 14.72
CA SER A 62 9.38 7.95 15.22
C SER A 62 10.16 7.18 14.14
N GLU A 63 11.44 6.90 14.41
CA GLU A 63 12.22 5.99 13.55
C GLU A 63 11.61 4.58 13.51
N GLU A 64 11.03 4.13 14.64
CA GLU A 64 10.34 2.84 14.72
C GLU A 64 9.11 2.79 13.79
N ASP A 65 8.34 3.87 13.70
CA ASP A 65 7.20 3.95 12.77
C ASP A 65 7.66 3.81 11.32
N ILE A 66 8.82 4.39 10.99
CA ILE A 66 9.42 4.32 9.65
C ILE A 66 9.89 2.89 9.35
N ASP A 67 10.62 2.27 10.28
CA ASP A 67 11.13 0.91 10.12
C ASP A 67 9.98 -0.10 9.98
N ASN A 68 8.96 0.02 10.82
CA ASN A 68 7.75 -0.80 10.74
C ASN A 68 7.04 -0.64 9.39
N THR A 69 6.97 0.59 8.87
CA THR A 69 6.38 0.88 7.56
C THR A 69 7.19 0.25 6.41
N ILE A 70 8.52 0.32 6.47
CA ILE A 70 9.41 -0.29 5.47
C ILE A 70 9.27 -1.82 5.49
N ASP A 71 9.22 -2.43 6.68
CA ASP A 71 9.10 -3.87 6.82
C ASP A 71 7.72 -4.39 6.37
N ALA A 72 6.65 -3.65 6.66
CA ALA A 72 5.33 -3.89 6.08
C ALA A 72 5.38 -3.84 4.55
N ALA A 73 5.98 -2.80 3.98
CA ALA A 73 6.12 -2.68 2.52
C ALA A 73 6.89 -3.87 1.91
N ARG A 74 7.98 -4.33 2.54
CA ARG A 74 8.72 -5.52 2.09
C ARG A 74 7.84 -6.77 2.06
N ARG A 75 7.05 -7.02 3.11
CA ARG A 75 6.11 -8.15 3.17
C ARG A 75 5.02 -8.06 2.12
N VAL A 76 4.48 -6.86 1.89
CA VAL A 76 3.46 -6.60 0.86
C VAL A 76 4.02 -6.84 -0.53
N PHE A 77 5.21 -6.32 -0.86
CA PHE A 77 5.84 -6.53 -2.16
C PHE A 77 6.13 -8.02 -2.43
N ALA A 78 6.64 -8.75 -1.43
CA ALA A 78 6.83 -10.20 -1.52
C ALA A 78 5.50 -10.92 -1.80
N SER A 79 4.44 -10.54 -1.08
CA SER A 79 3.09 -11.10 -1.27
C SER A 79 2.49 -10.77 -2.63
N CYS A 80 2.74 -9.56 -3.15
CA CYS A 80 2.31 -9.15 -4.49
C CYS A 80 2.95 -10.01 -5.57
N LYS A 81 4.26 -10.23 -5.49
CA LYS A 81 5.01 -11.06 -6.45
C LYS A 81 4.57 -12.53 -6.42
N VAL A 82 4.34 -13.08 -5.22
CA VAL A 82 3.81 -14.44 -5.06
C VAL A 82 2.41 -14.54 -5.66
N LEU A 83 1.54 -13.55 -5.46
CA LEU A 83 0.20 -13.60 -6.04
C LEU A 83 0.22 -13.45 -7.56
N GLU A 84 1.03 -12.55 -8.11
CA GLU A 84 1.16 -12.41 -9.56
C GLU A 84 1.66 -13.72 -10.18
N CYS A 85 2.62 -14.39 -9.55
CA CYS A 85 3.08 -15.72 -9.94
C CYS A 85 1.95 -16.76 -9.89
N LEU A 86 1.19 -16.82 -8.79
CA LEU A 86 0.07 -17.75 -8.63
C LEU A 86 -1.06 -17.47 -9.64
N VAL A 87 -1.40 -16.20 -9.89
CA VAL A 87 -2.43 -15.81 -10.87
C VAL A 87 -1.96 -16.14 -12.29
N ALA A 88 -0.70 -15.89 -12.64
CA ALA A 88 -0.12 -16.30 -13.91
C ALA A 88 -0.12 -17.83 -14.10
N GLN A 89 -0.06 -18.58 -13.01
CA GLN A 89 -0.18 -20.04 -12.98
C GLN A 89 -1.64 -20.53 -12.85
N GLY A 90 -2.63 -19.64 -12.93
CA GLY A 90 -4.07 -20.00 -12.90
C GLY A 90 -4.65 -20.25 -11.51
N PHE A 91 -3.93 -19.98 -10.42
CA PHE A 91 -4.42 -20.10 -9.05
C PHE A 91 -5.19 -18.85 -8.61
N SER A 92 -6.51 -18.98 -8.45
CA SER A 92 -7.38 -17.93 -7.88
C SER A 92 -7.38 -17.98 -6.35
N ARG A 93 -6.97 -16.89 -5.68
CA ARG A 93 -7.15 -16.74 -4.22
C ARG A 93 -8.63 -16.52 -3.90
N ARG A 94 -9.39 -17.60 -3.67
CA ARG A 94 -10.59 -17.51 -2.80
C ARG A 94 -10.14 -17.51 -1.34
N ARG A 95 -9.69 -16.36 -0.82
CA ARG A 95 -9.68 -16.17 0.64
C ARG A 95 -11.10 -15.82 1.07
N ARG A 96 -11.74 -16.78 1.73
CA ARG A 96 -12.97 -16.56 2.48
C ARG A 96 -12.66 -15.48 3.52
N ILE A 97 -13.29 -14.32 3.41
CA ILE A 97 -13.30 -13.31 4.47
C ILE A 97 -14.00 -13.99 5.65
N ALA A 98 -13.25 -14.28 6.72
CA ALA A 98 -13.87 -14.67 7.97
C ALA A 98 -14.59 -13.43 8.51
N PRO A 99 -15.90 -13.48 8.81
CA PRO A 99 -16.57 -12.35 9.42
C PRO A 99 -15.91 -12.08 10.78
N TYR A 100 -15.50 -10.84 10.99
CA TYR A 100 -15.10 -10.31 12.29
C TYR A 100 -16.21 -10.66 13.29
N SER A 101 -15.96 -11.64 14.15
CA SER A 101 -16.84 -12.05 15.25
C SER A 101 -16.05 -11.91 16.55
N GLY A 102 -16.32 -10.83 17.29
CA GLY A 102 -15.82 -10.68 18.65
C GLY A 102 -15.24 -9.32 19.01
N LEU A 103 -16.06 -8.26 18.98
CA LEU A 103 -15.88 -7.14 19.92
C LEU A 103 -16.62 -7.52 21.22
N PRO A 104 -15.95 -7.69 22.37
CA PRO A 104 -16.66 -7.76 23.63
C PRO A 104 -17.25 -6.38 23.94
N ASN A 105 -18.57 -6.32 23.84
CA ASN A 105 -19.42 -5.28 24.39
C ASN A 105 -19.06 -5.05 25.87
N ARG A 106 -18.48 -3.89 26.20
CA ARG A 106 -18.54 -3.33 27.56
C ARG A 106 -19.18 -1.96 27.49
N THR A 107 -20.50 -1.98 27.65
CA THR A 107 -21.32 -0.85 28.06
C THR A 107 -21.28 -0.76 29.60
N ALA A 108 -21.31 0.46 30.13
CA ALA A 108 -21.65 0.85 31.51
C ALA A 108 -20.74 0.36 32.66
N LEU A 109 -19.92 1.29 33.18
CA LEU A 109 -20.03 1.89 34.52
C LEU A 109 -19.10 3.11 34.60
#